data_AF-A0A6A4BDV2-F1
#
_entry.id   AF-A0A6A4BDV2-F1
#
_cell.length_a   1.000
_cell.length_b   1.000
_cell.length_c   1.000
_cell.angle_alpha   90.00
_cell.angle_beta   90.00
_cell.angle_gamma   90.00
#
_symmetry.space_group_name_H-M   'P 1'
#
loop_
_entity.id
_entity.type
_entity.pdbx_description
1 polymer ?
#
loop_
_entity_poly.entity_id
_entity_poly.type
_entity_poly.pdbx_seq_one_letter_code
_entity_poly.pdbx_strand_id
1 'polypeptide(L)'
;MSVTSFTPWRVDSHTARRSSVASFNEFLRATRSALTQSPPPASVHVLMGNEAADADSIVSSLVYAFVHSQRYSEALHVAVLPIPRAELVLRCDVTALFQELGVDTHALVFVDEFPWGLKSNVKVTLMDHNALSNKKIPQLGDLQVVEIVDHHSDLGQHLDAEKREVAFADGNALVASTCTLVAERLKEVASHDAHKLLSTMLLGVIALDSINFDPSAKKVTPRDVKAAEELEKTAFATKEELFKWLQAEKFNPAHWGAFTLENCLQVDYKEFTFATA
;
A
#
# COMPACT_ATOMS: atom_id res chain seq x y z
N MET A 1 -14.82 -26.90 -8.60
CA MET A 1 -14.36 -26.65 -9.98
C MET A 1 -13.80 -25.24 -9.98
N SER A 2 -12.48 -25.10 -10.11
CA SER A 2 -11.81 -23.79 -10.15
C SER A 2 -12.25 -23.09 -11.43
N VAL A 3 -13.11 -22.08 -11.30
CA VAL A 3 -13.30 -21.10 -12.36
C VAL A 3 -12.02 -20.30 -12.33
N THR A 4 -11.05 -20.67 -13.16
CA THR A 4 -9.91 -19.79 -13.46
C THR A 4 -10.49 -18.49 -13.97
N SER A 5 -10.57 -17.49 -13.08
CA SER A 5 -10.98 -16.14 -13.42
C SER A 5 -10.05 -15.68 -14.53
N PHE A 6 -10.63 -15.46 -15.70
CA PHE A 6 -9.91 -14.98 -16.87
C PHE A 6 -9.09 -13.77 -16.45
N THR A 7 -7.77 -13.85 -16.60
CA THR A 7 -6.94 -12.76 -16.15
C THR A 7 -7.22 -11.53 -17.02
N PRO A 8 -7.63 -10.38 -16.44
CA PRO A 8 -8.15 -9.22 -17.17
C PRO A 8 -7.09 -8.41 -17.94
N TRP A 9 -5.95 -9.01 -18.26
CA TRP A 9 -4.84 -8.28 -18.84
C TRP A 9 -5.09 -7.93 -20.31
N ARG A 10 -4.73 -6.71 -20.69
CA ARG A 10 -4.64 -6.27 -22.09
C ARG A 10 -3.78 -7.28 -22.89
N VAL A 11 -4.27 -7.68 -24.06
CA VAL A 11 -3.78 -8.81 -24.88
C VAL A 11 -2.25 -8.78 -25.11
N ASP A 12 -1.67 -7.59 -25.30
CA ASP A 12 -0.25 -7.41 -25.61
C ASP A 12 0.62 -6.98 -24.41
N SER A 13 0.09 -7.10 -23.19
CA SER A 13 0.77 -6.64 -21.98
C SER A 13 1.84 -7.59 -21.46
N HIS A 14 1.90 -8.85 -21.91
CA HIS A 14 2.67 -9.92 -21.26
C HIS A 14 4.15 -9.59 -21.06
N THR A 15 4.85 -9.12 -22.12
CA THR A 15 6.28 -8.76 -22.03
C THR A 15 6.50 -7.61 -21.06
N ALA A 16 5.65 -6.57 -21.15
CA ALA A 16 5.73 -5.41 -20.27
C ALA A 16 5.41 -5.77 -18.81
N ARG A 17 4.44 -6.66 -18.56
CA ARG A 17 4.15 -7.19 -17.23
C ARG A 17 5.37 -7.87 -16.63
N ARG A 18 6.03 -8.75 -17.41
CA ARG A 18 7.23 -9.46 -16.97
C ARG A 18 8.39 -8.52 -16.64
N SER A 19 8.65 -7.50 -17.45
CA SER A 19 9.73 -6.53 -17.18
C SER A 19 9.40 -5.63 -16.00
N SER A 20 8.18 -5.10 -15.94
CA SER A 20 7.73 -4.24 -14.82
C SER A 20 7.81 -4.96 -13.48
N VAL A 21 7.35 -6.23 -13.43
CA VAL A 21 7.39 -7.00 -12.18
C VAL A 21 8.80 -7.47 -11.81
N ALA A 22 9.65 -7.80 -12.77
CA ALA A 22 11.05 -8.12 -12.49
C ALA A 22 11.75 -6.94 -11.81
N SER A 23 11.56 -5.74 -12.35
CA SER A 23 12.13 -4.51 -11.81
C SER A 23 11.63 -4.18 -10.39
N PHE A 24 10.32 -4.30 -10.14
CA PHE A 24 9.78 -4.05 -8.81
C PHE A 24 10.21 -5.13 -7.80
N ASN A 25 10.26 -6.40 -8.20
CA ASN A 25 10.74 -7.48 -7.34
C ASN A 25 12.23 -7.36 -7.03
N GLU A 26 13.04 -6.85 -7.95
CA GLU A 26 14.44 -6.53 -7.68
C GLU A 26 14.55 -5.49 -6.55
N PHE A 27 13.75 -4.42 -6.60
CA PHE A 27 13.67 -3.43 -5.53
C PHE A 27 13.28 -4.07 -4.18
N LEU A 28 12.23 -4.89 -4.13
CA LEU A 28 11.79 -5.55 -2.89
C LEU A 28 12.88 -6.46 -2.31
N ARG A 29 13.55 -7.27 -3.16
CA ARG A 29 14.61 -8.18 -2.72
C ARG A 29 15.86 -7.42 -2.27
N ALA A 30 16.25 -6.38 -3.01
CA ALA A 30 17.40 -5.56 -2.68
C ALA A 30 17.21 -4.85 -1.34
N THR A 31 16.04 -4.26 -1.10
CA THR A 31 15.73 -3.57 0.16
C THR A 31 15.68 -4.53 1.34
N ARG A 32 14.99 -5.69 1.20
CA ARG A 32 14.99 -6.73 2.24
C ARG A 32 16.39 -7.24 2.54
N SER A 33 17.20 -7.51 1.51
CA SER A 33 18.58 -7.97 1.68
C SER A 33 19.42 -6.94 2.44
N ALA A 34 19.35 -5.67 2.05
CA ALA A 34 20.10 -4.57 2.66
C ALA A 34 19.81 -4.40 4.17
N LEU A 35 18.58 -4.64 4.63
CA LEU A 35 18.23 -4.61 6.06
C LEU A 35 19.01 -5.63 6.91
N THR A 36 19.49 -6.72 6.30
CA THR A 36 20.19 -7.80 6.99
C THR A 36 21.70 -7.78 6.79
N GLN A 37 22.23 -6.81 6.05
CA GLN A 37 23.66 -6.69 5.79
C GLN A 37 24.44 -6.19 7.01
N SER A 38 25.74 -6.50 7.03
CA SER A 38 26.69 -6.04 8.05
C SER A 38 27.86 -5.33 7.37
N PRO A 39 28.10 -4.02 7.65
CA PRO A 39 27.32 -3.17 8.56
C PRO A 39 25.90 -2.87 8.01
N PRO A 40 24.94 -2.54 8.90
CA PRO A 40 23.61 -2.14 8.46
C PRO A 40 23.64 -0.78 7.73
N PRO A 41 22.59 -0.43 6.95
CA PRO A 41 22.46 0.89 6.34
C PRO A 41 22.57 2.00 7.39
N ALA A 42 23.25 3.11 7.08
CA ALA A 42 23.36 4.21 8.04
C ALA A 42 22.00 4.87 8.36
N SER A 43 21.13 4.93 7.35
CA SER A 43 19.79 5.54 7.43
C SER A 43 18.77 4.63 6.76
N VAL A 44 17.62 4.45 7.39
CA VAL A 44 16.48 3.67 6.89
C VAL A 44 15.24 4.53 6.98
N HIS A 45 14.52 4.63 5.87
CA HIS A 45 13.24 5.32 5.79
C HIS A 45 12.14 4.29 5.59
N VAL A 46 11.36 4.09 6.63
CA VAL A 46 10.22 3.17 6.66
C VAL A 46 8.98 3.88 6.14
N LEU A 47 8.28 3.25 5.21
CA LEU A 47 6.95 3.65 4.76
C LEU A 47 5.95 2.61 5.24
N MET A 48 4.93 3.04 5.99
CA MET A 48 4.07 2.11 6.71
C MET A 48 2.61 2.53 6.65
N GLY A 49 1.77 1.58 6.28
CA GLY A 49 0.31 1.67 6.28
C GLY A 49 -0.30 1.62 7.69
N ASN A 50 -1.63 1.69 7.79
CA ASN A 50 -2.35 1.53 9.05
C ASN A 50 -2.40 0.07 9.53
N GLU A 51 -2.77 -0.19 10.78
CA GLU A 51 -2.74 -1.51 11.42
C GLU A 51 -3.66 -2.56 10.78
N ALA A 52 -4.67 -2.14 10.02
CA ALA A 52 -5.52 -3.05 9.27
C ALA A 52 -4.80 -3.60 8.04
N ALA A 53 -3.72 -2.97 7.57
CA ALA A 53 -3.00 -3.38 6.37
C ALA A 53 -3.95 -3.75 5.23
N ASP A 54 -4.97 -2.93 5.00
CA ASP A 54 -5.86 -3.09 3.85
C ASP A 54 -5.09 -2.85 2.54
N ALA A 55 -5.77 -3.07 1.41
CA ALA A 55 -5.14 -2.92 0.10
C ALA A 55 -4.58 -1.49 -0.11
N ASP A 56 -5.25 -0.47 0.41
CA ASP A 56 -4.80 0.93 0.35
C ASP A 56 -3.50 1.14 1.10
N SER A 57 -3.47 0.75 2.38
CA SER A 57 -2.28 0.80 3.23
C SER A 57 -1.08 0.05 2.64
N ILE A 58 -1.29 -1.17 2.12
CA ILE A 58 -0.22 -2.01 1.58
C ILE A 58 0.31 -1.43 0.27
N VAL A 59 -0.57 -1.16 -0.70
CA VAL A 59 -0.16 -0.73 -2.04
C VAL A 59 0.41 0.69 -2.00
N SER A 60 -0.20 1.61 -1.27
CA SER A 60 0.32 2.97 -1.13
C SER A 60 1.73 2.97 -0.54
N SER A 61 1.99 2.21 0.54
CA SER A 61 3.31 2.10 1.17
C SER A 61 4.36 1.52 0.22
N LEU A 62 4.04 0.44 -0.47
CA LEU A 62 4.96 -0.23 -1.39
C LEU A 62 5.32 0.63 -2.60
N VAL A 63 4.33 1.23 -3.23
CA VAL A 63 4.55 2.10 -4.40
C VAL A 63 5.28 3.37 -3.98
N TYR A 64 4.93 3.94 -2.83
CA TYR A 64 5.59 5.17 -2.37
C TYR A 64 7.03 4.91 -1.95
N ALA A 65 7.34 3.75 -1.37
CA ALA A 65 8.71 3.37 -1.03
C ALA A 65 9.59 3.26 -2.28
N PHE A 66 9.04 2.68 -3.35
CA PHE A 66 9.69 2.62 -4.66
C PHE A 66 9.92 4.02 -5.25
N VAL A 67 8.91 4.89 -5.24
CA VAL A 67 9.04 6.27 -5.75
C VAL A 67 10.12 7.03 -4.98
N HIS A 68 10.15 6.90 -3.64
CA HIS A 68 11.20 7.49 -2.82
C HIS A 68 12.58 6.93 -3.17
N SER A 69 12.73 5.62 -3.36
CA SER A 69 14.02 5.03 -3.72
C SER A 69 14.57 5.47 -5.08
N GLN A 70 13.72 5.92 -6.00
CA GLN A 70 14.16 6.48 -7.29
C GLN A 70 14.60 7.93 -7.17
N ARG A 71 14.15 8.65 -6.13
CA ARG A 71 14.38 10.08 -5.96
C ARG A 71 15.48 10.41 -4.96
N TYR A 72 15.63 9.56 -3.96
CA TYR A 72 16.42 9.77 -2.78
C TYR A 72 17.35 8.57 -2.58
N SER A 73 18.63 8.84 -2.34
CA SER A 73 19.68 7.81 -2.21
C SER A 73 20.39 7.88 -0.86
N GLU A 74 20.03 8.84 -0.02
CA GLU A 74 20.59 9.07 1.32
C GLU A 74 20.14 8.03 2.35
N ALA A 75 19.06 7.29 2.07
CA ALA A 75 18.50 6.29 2.96
C ALA A 75 18.06 5.05 2.19
N LEU A 76 17.99 3.93 2.90
CA LEU A 76 17.28 2.75 2.41
C LEU A 76 15.78 2.96 2.58
N HIS A 77 15.04 3.13 1.50
CA HIS A 77 13.57 3.26 1.54
C HIS A 77 12.92 1.88 1.49
N VAL A 78 12.11 1.56 2.49
CA VAL A 78 11.49 0.24 2.63
C VAL A 78 10.06 0.36 3.12
N ALA A 79 9.14 -0.35 2.47
CA ALA A 79 7.80 -0.54 2.99
C ALA A 79 7.81 -1.63 4.06
N VAL A 80 7.27 -1.33 5.24
CA VAL A 80 7.08 -2.33 6.31
C VAL A 80 5.58 -2.51 6.52
N LEU A 81 5.11 -3.73 6.27
CA LEU A 81 3.71 -4.07 6.48
C LEU A 81 3.42 -4.12 7.99
N PRO A 82 2.38 -3.42 8.47
CA PRO A 82 2.10 -3.22 9.90
C PRO A 82 1.45 -4.44 10.59
N ILE A 83 1.49 -5.60 9.94
CA ILE A 83 0.99 -6.89 10.42
C ILE A 83 2.13 -7.92 10.42
N PRO A 84 2.06 -9.00 11.22
CA PRO A 84 2.97 -10.13 11.12
C PRO A 84 2.80 -10.85 9.78
N ARG A 85 3.87 -11.49 9.28
CA ARG A 85 3.81 -12.23 8.00
C ARG A 85 2.66 -13.23 7.92
N ALA A 86 2.38 -13.93 9.02
CA ALA A 86 1.32 -14.93 9.09
C ALA A 86 -0.07 -14.37 8.78
N GLU A 87 -0.29 -13.05 8.95
CA GLU A 87 -1.56 -12.38 8.72
C GLU A 87 -1.78 -11.96 7.26
N LEU A 88 -0.76 -12.04 6.37
CA LEU A 88 -0.91 -11.64 4.96
C LEU A 88 -2.06 -12.41 4.28
N VAL A 89 -2.21 -13.69 4.61
CA VAL A 89 -3.25 -14.57 4.04
C VAL A 89 -4.67 -14.04 4.29
N LEU A 90 -4.85 -13.17 5.29
CA LEU A 90 -6.13 -12.55 5.60
C LEU A 90 -6.51 -11.44 4.61
N ARG A 91 -5.55 -10.86 3.87
CA ARG A 91 -5.79 -9.80 2.88
C ARG A 91 -5.93 -10.41 1.49
N CYS A 92 -7.06 -11.07 1.26
CA CYS A 92 -7.27 -11.89 0.06
C CYS A 92 -7.18 -11.11 -1.25
N ASP A 93 -7.73 -9.90 -1.28
CA ASP A 93 -7.73 -9.01 -2.44
C ASP A 93 -6.31 -8.62 -2.87
N VAL A 94 -5.50 -8.06 -1.97
CA VAL A 94 -4.13 -7.65 -2.29
C VAL A 94 -3.23 -8.87 -2.55
N THR A 95 -3.49 -10.00 -1.87
CA THR A 95 -2.73 -11.24 -2.10
C THR A 95 -3.00 -11.78 -3.49
N ALA A 96 -4.27 -11.80 -3.93
CA ALA A 96 -4.64 -12.19 -5.28
C ALA A 96 -4.04 -11.22 -6.32
N LEU A 97 -4.08 -9.91 -6.06
CA LEU A 97 -3.45 -8.88 -6.89
C LEU A 97 -1.96 -9.18 -7.11
N PHE A 98 -1.23 -9.43 -6.04
CA PHE A 98 0.20 -9.72 -6.08
C PHE A 98 0.53 -11.03 -6.77
N GLN A 99 -0.22 -12.09 -6.50
CA GLN A 99 -0.04 -13.38 -7.16
C GLN A 99 -0.23 -13.28 -8.68
N GLU A 100 -1.30 -12.62 -9.13
CA GLU A 100 -1.61 -12.51 -10.55
C GLU A 100 -0.64 -11.60 -11.31
N LEU A 101 -0.11 -10.56 -10.63
CA LEU A 101 0.90 -9.68 -11.20
C LEU A 101 2.33 -10.26 -11.11
N GLY A 102 2.54 -11.28 -10.27
CA GLY A 102 3.85 -11.89 -10.03
C GLY A 102 4.74 -11.14 -9.03
N VAL A 103 4.15 -10.32 -8.16
CA VAL A 103 4.87 -9.62 -7.08
C VAL A 103 5.39 -10.65 -6.07
N ASP A 104 6.66 -10.55 -5.72
CA ASP A 104 7.32 -11.48 -4.81
C ASP A 104 6.96 -11.19 -3.35
N THR A 105 5.90 -11.87 -2.86
CA THR A 105 5.41 -11.71 -1.48
C THR A 105 6.40 -12.20 -0.41
N HIS A 106 7.41 -13.00 -0.78
CA HIS A 106 8.49 -13.40 0.15
C HIS A 106 9.48 -12.26 0.38
N ALA A 107 9.57 -11.31 -0.55
CA ALA A 107 10.45 -10.16 -0.44
C ALA A 107 9.83 -8.99 0.36
N LEU A 108 8.52 -8.98 0.57
CA LEU A 108 7.83 -8.00 1.44
C LEU A 108 8.35 -8.08 2.88
N VAL A 109 8.52 -6.95 3.56
CA VAL A 109 8.97 -6.87 4.95
C VAL A 109 7.79 -6.61 5.87
N PHE A 110 7.68 -7.37 6.94
CA PHE A 110 6.59 -7.30 7.91
C PHE A 110 7.07 -6.76 9.26
N VAL A 111 6.14 -6.30 10.10
CA VAL A 111 6.45 -5.71 11.41
C VAL A 111 7.23 -6.69 12.32
N ASP A 112 6.97 -7.99 12.21
CA ASP A 112 7.63 -9.05 12.98
C ASP A 112 9.00 -9.47 12.40
N GLU A 113 9.34 -8.99 11.19
CA GLU A 113 10.61 -9.28 10.51
C GLU A 113 11.57 -8.09 10.46
N PHE A 114 11.04 -6.87 10.56
CA PHE A 114 11.86 -5.67 10.50
C PHE A 114 12.82 -5.64 11.70
N PRO A 115 14.12 -5.36 11.48
CA PRO A 115 15.10 -5.39 12.56
C PRO A 115 15.02 -4.12 13.42
N TRP A 116 14.02 -4.00 14.30
CA TRP A 116 13.81 -2.78 15.10
C TRP A 116 15.00 -2.34 15.96
N GLY A 117 15.90 -3.27 16.32
CA GLY A 117 17.15 -2.97 17.01
C GLY A 117 18.32 -2.57 16.10
N LEU A 118 18.07 -2.25 14.82
CA LEU A 118 19.09 -1.83 13.87
C LEU A 118 19.78 -0.56 14.37
N LYS A 119 21.12 -0.53 14.32
CA LYS A 119 21.91 0.67 14.66
C LYS A 119 21.92 1.68 13.51
N SER A 120 20.74 2.01 13.00
CA SER A 120 20.50 2.93 11.90
C SER A 120 19.67 4.10 12.39
N ASN A 121 19.78 5.24 11.71
CA ASN A 121 18.79 6.29 11.88
C ASN A 121 17.50 5.88 11.17
N VAL A 122 16.42 5.61 11.92
CA VAL A 122 15.13 5.17 11.37
C VAL A 122 14.15 6.32 11.36
N LYS A 123 13.68 6.69 10.17
CA LYS A 123 12.60 7.68 9.95
C LYS A 123 11.37 6.97 9.41
N VAL A 124 10.18 7.49 9.69
CA VAL A 124 8.91 6.89 9.27
C VAL A 124 8.05 7.86 8.47
N THR A 125 7.53 7.41 7.33
CA THR A 125 6.36 8.02 6.67
C THR A 125 5.12 7.20 6.99
N LEU A 126 4.08 7.87 7.52
CA LEU A 126 2.78 7.24 7.73
C LEU A 126 1.97 7.34 6.43
N MET A 127 1.46 6.19 6.00
CA MET A 127 0.61 6.03 4.84
C MET A 127 -0.77 5.60 5.33
N ASP A 128 -1.81 6.26 4.84
CA ASP A 128 -3.20 5.86 5.09
C ASP A 128 -3.61 5.88 6.58
N HIS A 129 -2.87 6.66 7.36
CA HIS A 129 -3.18 7.08 8.72
C HIS A 129 -2.27 8.25 9.14
N ASN A 130 -2.65 8.95 10.21
CA ASN A 130 -1.91 10.10 10.74
C ASN A 130 -1.52 9.96 12.23
N ALA A 131 -1.64 8.75 12.80
CA ALA A 131 -1.24 8.44 14.18
C ALA A 131 -0.48 7.11 14.30
N LEU A 132 0.70 7.16 14.92
CA LEU A 132 1.57 5.99 15.08
C LEU A 132 1.13 5.21 16.33
N SER A 133 0.09 4.40 16.19
CA SER A 133 -0.62 3.74 17.32
C SER A 133 -0.58 2.21 17.28
N ASN A 134 0.00 1.62 16.24
CA ASN A 134 0.03 0.18 16.06
C ASN A 134 0.88 -0.51 17.14
N LYS A 135 0.20 -1.21 18.05
CA LYS A 135 0.80 -1.93 19.19
C LYS A 135 1.73 -3.09 18.80
N LYS A 136 1.71 -3.52 17.53
CA LYS A 136 2.62 -4.56 17.01
C LYS A 136 4.04 -4.03 16.77
N ILE A 137 4.22 -2.71 16.73
CA ILE A 137 5.53 -2.07 16.56
C ILE A 137 6.22 -1.97 17.94
N PRO A 138 7.41 -2.54 18.12
CA PRO A 138 8.16 -2.36 19.36
C PRO A 138 8.71 -0.93 19.45
N GLN A 139 8.77 -0.39 20.67
CA GLN A 139 9.44 0.90 20.96
C GLN A 139 8.96 2.08 20.11
N LEU A 140 7.64 2.19 19.88
CA LEU A 140 6.98 3.28 19.15
C LEU A 140 7.51 4.70 19.48
N GLY A 141 7.84 4.95 20.75
CA GLY A 141 8.27 6.27 21.24
C GLY A 141 9.61 6.78 20.67
N ASP A 142 10.43 5.89 20.11
CA ASP A 142 11.74 6.25 19.56
C ASP A 142 11.70 6.51 18.05
N LEU A 143 10.56 6.29 17.39
CA LEU A 143 10.40 6.45 15.95
C LEU A 143 10.06 7.89 15.59
N GLN A 144 10.87 8.50 14.73
CA GLN A 144 10.61 9.82 14.20
C GLN A 144 9.68 9.74 12.97
N VAL A 145 8.48 10.29 13.08
CA VAL A 145 7.60 10.51 11.92
C VAL A 145 8.06 11.76 11.18
N VAL A 146 8.39 11.62 9.90
CA VAL A 146 8.90 12.72 9.05
C VAL A 146 7.96 13.11 7.92
N GLU A 147 7.04 12.23 7.53
CA GLU A 147 6.02 12.53 6.54
C GLU A 147 4.71 11.80 6.85
N ILE A 148 3.58 12.42 6.47
CA ILE A 148 2.25 11.80 6.52
C ILE A 148 1.58 12.00 5.16
N VAL A 149 1.02 10.92 4.63
CA VAL A 149 0.18 10.89 3.43
C VAL A 149 -1.07 10.08 3.76
N ASP A 150 -2.18 10.77 3.97
CA ASP A 150 -3.40 10.17 4.52
C ASP A 150 -4.65 10.88 3.98
N HIS A 151 -5.80 10.21 4.05
CA HIS A 151 -7.11 10.75 3.68
C HIS A 151 -8.16 10.62 4.80
N HIS A 152 -7.77 10.14 5.98
CA HIS A 152 -8.65 10.03 7.15
C HIS A 152 -8.74 11.34 7.95
N SER A 153 -9.63 11.35 8.95
CA SER A 153 -9.74 12.48 9.88
C SER A 153 -8.41 12.77 10.56
N ASP A 154 -8.04 14.04 10.58
CA ASP A 154 -6.80 14.49 11.19
C ASP A 154 -6.88 14.42 12.73
N LEU A 155 -5.99 13.63 13.34
CA LEU A 155 -5.88 13.46 14.80
C LEU A 155 -4.94 14.49 15.46
N GLY A 156 -4.34 15.40 14.69
CA GLY A 156 -3.46 16.45 15.19
C GLY A 156 -2.13 15.93 15.77
N GLN A 157 -1.71 14.73 15.40
CA GLN A 157 -0.43 14.14 15.82
C GLN A 157 0.70 14.44 14.83
N HIS A 158 1.95 14.33 15.33
CA HIS A 158 3.19 14.50 14.55
C HIS A 158 3.24 15.83 13.78
N LEU A 159 2.89 16.92 14.47
CA LEU A 159 2.83 18.26 13.88
C LEU A 159 4.20 18.81 13.45
N ASP A 160 5.27 18.19 13.94
CA ASP A 160 6.67 18.46 13.63
C ASP A 160 7.19 17.66 12.43
N ALA A 161 6.36 16.79 11.82
CA ALA A 161 6.72 16.09 10.58
C ALA A 161 7.03 17.10 9.46
N GLU A 162 8.12 16.87 8.72
CA GLU A 162 8.63 17.77 7.69
C GLU A 162 7.61 17.99 6.55
N LYS A 163 6.81 16.96 6.25
CA LYS A 163 5.74 17.01 5.24
C LYS A 163 4.47 16.38 5.79
N ARG A 164 3.33 17.02 5.59
CA ARG A 164 2.05 16.51 6.10
C ARG A 164 0.92 16.79 5.12
N GLU A 165 0.53 15.76 4.36
CA GLU A 165 -0.68 15.79 3.53
C GLU A 165 -1.73 14.87 4.17
N VAL A 166 -2.68 15.49 4.89
CA VAL A 166 -3.91 14.83 5.32
C VAL A 166 -5.03 15.39 4.44
N ALA A 167 -5.43 14.63 3.43
CA ALA A 167 -6.46 14.98 2.45
C ALA A 167 -7.85 14.79 3.06
N PHE A 168 -8.16 15.54 4.11
CA PHE A 168 -9.44 15.51 4.83
C PHE A 168 -9.80 16.92 5.28
N ALA A 169 -11.02 17.36 4.97
CA ALA A 169 -11.51 18.68 5.36
C ALA A 169 -13.04 18.65 5.54
N ASP A 170 -13.54 19.50 6.44
CA ASP A 170 -14.98 19.68 6.67
C ASP A 170 -15.74 18.36 6.93
N GLY A 171 -15.10 17.42 7.63
CA GLY A 171 -15.67 16.11 7.95
C GLY A 171 -15.70 15.11 6.79
N ASN A 172 -15.02 15.40 5.68
CA ASN A 172 -15.01 14.56 4.49
C ASN A 172 -13.58 14.30 4.01
N ALA A 173 -13.34 13.08 3.52
CA ALA A 173 -12.11 12.77 2.79
C ALA A 173 -12.11 13.53 1.45
N LEU A 174 -10.95 14.06 1.05
CA LEU A 174 -10.74 14.78 -0.21
C LEU A 174 -10.27 13.86 -1.35
N VAL A 175 -10.05 12.58 -1.04
CA VAL A 175 -9.81 11.47 -1.96
C VAL A 175 -10.43 10.20 -1.38
N ALA A 176 -10.85 9.28 -2.23
CA ALA A 176 -11.41 8.00 -1.82
C ALA A 176 -10.34 7.03 -1.28
N SER A 177 -9.08 7.24 -1.63
CA SER A 177 -7.97 6.32 -1.36
C SER A 177 -6.65 7.08 -1.20
N THR A 178 -5.79 6.64 -0.28
CA THR A 178 -4.39 7.08 -0.17
C THR A 178 -3.60 6.75 -1.45
N CYS A 179 -3.93 5.66 -2.16
CA CYS A 179 -3.37 5.36 -3.48
C CYS A 179 -3.60 6.48 -4.49
N THR A 180 -4.67 7.29 -4.38
CA THR A 180 -4.86 8.49 -5.21
C THR A 180 -3.75 9.51 -4.97
N LEU A 181 -3.39 9.75 -3.71
CA LEU A 181 -2.30 10.69 -3.34
C LEU A 181 -0.94 10.20 -3.85
N VAL A 182 -0.72 8.89 -3.84
CA VAL A 182 0.50 8.27 -4.40
C VAL A 182 0.51 8.38 -5.93
N ALA A 183 -0.62 8.17 -6.60
CA ALA A 183 -0.75 8.28 -8.05
C ALA A 183 -0.38 9.68 -8.57
N GLU A 184 -0.75 10.74 -7.85
CA GLU A 184 -0.39 12.13 -8.19
C GLU A 184 1.13 12.38 -8.19
N ARG A 185 1.90 11.51 -7.53
CA ARG A 185 3.36 11.56 -7.42
C ARG A 185 4.07 10.56 -8.34
N LEU A 186 3.32 9.75 -9.09
CA LEU A 186 3.88 8.67 -9.92
C LEU A 186 4.66 9.17 -11.15
N LYS A 187 4.49 10.44 -11.53
CA LYS A 187 5.22 11.08 -12.65
C LYS A 187 6.74 10.94 -12.54
N GLU A 188 7.27 10.83 -11.31
CA GLU A 188 8.71 10.71 -11.04
C GLU A 188 9.29 9.40 -11.58
N VAL A 189 8.45 8.36 -11.69
CA VAL A 189 8.84 7.04 -12.20
C VAL A 189 8.25 6.78 -13.59
N ALA A 190 7.82 7.82 -14.30
CA ALA A 190 7.05 7.69 -15.54
C ALA A 190 7.78 6.90 -16.65
N SER A 191 9.10 7.00 -16.69
CA SER A 191 9.98 6.30 -17.63
C SER A 191 10.54 4.97 -17.10
N HIS A 192 10.24 4.62 -15.84
CA HIS A 192 10.79 3.42 -15.20
C HIS A 192 10.03 2.17 -15.64
N ASP A 193 10.72 1.04 -15.80
CA ASP A 193 10.11 -0.23 -16.22
C ASP A 193 8.96 -0.67 -15.31
N ALA A 194 9.09 -0.49 -13.99
CA ALA A 194 8.05 -0.76 -12.99
C ALA A 194 6.76 0.08 -13.16
N HIS A 195 6.76 1.21 -13.87
CA HIS A 195 5.64 2.16 -13.91
C HIS A 195 4.30 1.48 -14.19
N LYS A 196 4.21 0.64 -15.23
CA LYS A 196 2.95 -0.03 -15.59
C LYS A 196 2.41 -0.95 -14.49
N LEU A 197 3.29 -1.62 -13.76
CA LEU A 197 2.90 -2.42 -12.59
C LEU A 197 2.34 -1.52 -11.49
N LEU A 198 3.08 -0.46 -11.13
CA LEU A 198 2.66 0.48 -10.10
C LEU A 198 1.32 1.13 -10.47
N SER A 199 1.13 1.54 -11.73
CA SER A 199 -0.14 2.09 -12.22
C SER A 199 -1.29 1.10 -12.08
N THR A 200 -1.03 -0.17 -12.38
CA THR A 200 -2.05 -1.24 -12.29
C THR A 200 -2.46 -1.49 -10.85
N MET A 201 -1.49 -1.56 -9.92
CA MET A 201 -1.78 -1.76 -8.50
C MET A 201 -2.56 -0.56 -7.92
N LEU A 202 -2.10 0.67 -8.17
CA LEU A 202 -2.79 1.87 -7.72
C LEU A 202 -4.21 1.98 -8.29
N LEU A 203 -4.39 1.74 -9.60
CA LEU A 203 -5.72 1.82 -10.24
C LEU A 203 -6.70 0.81 -9.65
N GLY A 204 -6.25 -0.43 -9.43
CA GLY A 204 -7.09 -1.47 -8.86
C GLY A 204 -7.58 -1.13 -7.44
N VAL A 205 -6.68 -0.60 -6.61
CA VAL A 205 -7.01 -0.22 -5.22
C VAL A 205 -7.89 1.03 -5.16
N ILE A 206 -7.58 2.08 -5.94
CA ILE A 206 -8.45 3.26 -6.05
C ILE A 206 -9.86 2.83 -6.48
N ALA A 207 -9.97 1.91 -7.45
CA ALA A 207 -11.26 1.40 -7.89
C ALA A 207 -12.00 0.60 -6.80
N LEU A 208 -11.30 -0.17 -5.96
CA LEU A 208 -11.91 -0.86 -4.82
C LEU A 208 -12.47 0.13 -3.78
N ASP A 209 -11.66 1.07 -3.31
CA ASP A 209 -12.03 1.97 -2.21
C ASP A 209 -13.15 2.94 -2.60
N SER A 210 -13.15 3.34 -3.89
CA SER A 210 -14.18 4.17 -4.51
C SER A 210 -15.44 3.41 -4.93
N ILE A 211 -15.49 2.08 -4.74
CA ILE A 211 -16.61 1.22 -5.18
C ILE A 211 -16.88 1.43 -6.68
N ASN A 212 -15.83 1.30 -7.49
CA ASN A 212 -15.82 1.56 -8.93
C ASN A 212 -16.40 2.91 -9.34
N PHE A 213 -16.17 3.93 -8.52
CA PHE A 213 -16.65 5.28 -8.75
C PHE A 213 -18.19 5.40 -8.73
N ASP A 214 -18.87 4.54 -7.97
CA ASP A 214 -20.32 4.60 -7.79
C ASP A 214 -20.72 5.93 -7.10
N PRO A 215 -21.51 6.81 -7.76
CA PRO A 215 -21.95 8.07 -7.19
C PRO A 215 -22.74 7.92 -5.88
N SER A 216 -23.40 6.77 -5.67
CA SER A 216 -24.17 6.49 -4.45
C SER A 216 -23.28 6.28 -3.22
N ALA A 217 -22.01 5.88 -3.42
CA ALA A 217 -21.03 5.71 -2.35
C ALA A 217 -20.56 7.04 -1.74
N LYS A 218 -20.67 8.16 -2.48
CA LYS A 218 -20.28 9.52 -2.04
C LYS A 218 -18.82 9.65 -1.55
N LYS A 219 -17.93 8.76 -1.98
CA LYS A 219 -16.50 8.78 -1.61
C LYS A 219 -15.61 9.51 -2.62
N VAL A 220 -16.00 9.44 -3.89
CA VAL A 220 -15.17 9.85 -5.04
C VAL A 220 -15.07 11.36 -5.13
N THR A 221 -13.87 11.86 -5.41
CA THR A 221 -13.62 13.25 -5.73
C THR A 221 -13.04 13.42 -7.14
N PRO A 222 -12.97 14.66 -7.67
CA PRO A 222 -12.32 14.89 -8.97
C PRO A 222 -10.84 14.47 -9.01
N ARG A 223 -10.16 14.40 -7.87
CA ARG A 223 -8.77 13.90 -7.77
C ARG A 223 -8.70 12.41 -8.09
N ASP A 224 -9.62 11.61 -7.53
CA ASP A 224 -9.69 10.17 -7.81
C ASP A 224 -9.97 9.91 -9.28
N VAL A 225 -10.91 10.66 -9.88
CA VAL A 225 -11.27 10.52 -11.30
C VAL A 225 -10.06 10.78 -12.17
N LYS A 226 -9.39 11.92 -11.95
CA LYS A 226 -8.19 12.29 -12.69
C LYS A 226 -7.06 11.26 -12.52
N ALA A 227 -6.83 10.79 -11.30
CA ALA A 227 -5.82 9.78 -11.03
C ALA A 227 -6.12 8.48 -11.79
N ALA A 228 -7.36 7.97 -11.71
CA ALA A 228 -7.76 6.76 -12.42
C ALA A 228 -7.62 6.90 -13.95
N GLU A 229 -8.07 8.02 -14.52
CA GLU A 229 -7.93 8.30 -15.95
C GLU A 229 -6.47 8.29 -16.42
N GLU A 230 -5.55 8.86 -15.64
CA GLU A 230 -4.12 8.84 -15.98
C GLU A 230 -3.51 7.45 -15.81
N LEU A 231 -3.79 6.76 -14.70
CA LEU A 231 -3.26 5.42 -14.43
C LEU A 231 -3.72 4.41 -15.48
N GLU A 232 -4.97 4.48 -15.91
CA GLU A 232 -5.58 3.55 -16.85
C GLU A 232 -4.95 3.62 -18.25
N LYS A 233 -4.33 4.75 -18.63
CA LYS A 233 -3.55 4.83 -19.88
C LYS A 233 -2.37 3.86 -19.89
N THR A 234 -1.82 3.56 -18.71
CA THR A 234 -0.56 2.83 -18.53
C THR A 234 -0.76 1.45 -17.89
N ALA A 235 -1.83 1.27 -17.14
CA ALA A 235 -2.18 0.01 -16.47
C ALA A 235 -2.39 -1.16 -17.43
N PHE A 236 -2.23 -2.37 -16.91
CA PHE A 236 -2.34 -3.61 -17.66
C PHE A 236 -3.78 -4.09 -17.88
N ALA A 237 -4.77 -3.47 -17.24
CA ALA A 237 -6.19 -3.79 -17.34
C ALA A 237 -7.00 -2.49 -17.20
N THR A 238 -8.28 -2.53 -17.59
CA THR A 238 -9.17 -1.39 -17.33
C THR A 238 -9.55 -1.31 -15.86
N LYS A 239 -9.98 -0.12 -15.42
CA LYS A 239 -10.52 0.11 -14.08
C LYS A 239 -11.66 -0.86 -13.76
N GLU A 240 -12.61 -1.00 -14.68
CA GLU A 240 -13.78 -1.88 -14.51
C GLU A 240 -13.39 -3.34 -14.34
N GLU A 241 -12.43 -3.82 -15.13
CA GLU A 241 -11.96 -5.20 -15.05
C GLU A 241 -11.20 -5.48 -13.75
N LEU A 242 -10.32 -4.56 -13.32
CA LEU A 242 -9.61 -4.65 -12.05
C LEU A 242 -10.58 -4.65 -10.88
N PHE A 243 -11.53 -3.71 -10.84
CA PHE A 243 -12.52 -3.65 -9.78
C PHE A 243 -13.33 -4.94 -9.71
N LYS A 244 -13.90 -5.39 -10.84
CA LYS A 244 -14.77 -6.58 -10.85
C LYS A 244 -14.04 -7.81 -10.32
N TRP A 245 -12.79 -8.00 -10.74
CA TRP A 245 -11.98 -9.13 -10.29
C TRP A 245 -11.60 -9.01 -8.82
N LEU A 246 -11.00 -7.89 -8.40
CA LEU A 246 -10.56 -7.71 -7.01
C LEU A 246 -11.74 -7.73 -6.03
N GLN A 247 -12.89 -7.19 -6.44
CA GLN A 247 -14.10 -7.23 -5.62
C GLN A 247 -14.58 -8.66 -5.40
N ALA A 248 -14.47 -9.53 -6.42
CA ALA A 248 -14.80 -10.94 -6.31
C ALA A 248 -13.79 -11.67 -5.41
N GLU A 249 -12.50 -11.35 -5.47
CA GLU A 249 -11.47 -11.92 -4.58
C GLU A 249 -11.64 -11.49 -3.13
N LYS A 250 -11.97 -10.21 -2.89
CA LYS A 250 -12.26 -9.67 -1.55
C LYS A 250 -13.38 -10.42 -0.84
N PHE A 251 -14.40 -10.87 -1.60
CA PHE A 251 -15.57 -11.58 -1.09
C PHE A 251 -15.61 -13.06 -1.52
N ASN A 252 -14.47 -13.65 -1.85
CA ASN A 252 -14.40 -15.01 -2.33
C ASN A 252 -14.90 -16.00 -1.25
N PRO A 253 -16.02 -16.73 -1.48
CA PRO A 253 -16.61 -17.60 -0.46
C PRO A 253 -15.69 -18.73 -0.01
N ALA A 254 -14.77 -19.19 -0.86
CA ALA A 254 -13.82 -20.23 -0.50
C ALA A 254 -12.78 -19.72 0.50
N HIS A 255 -12.30 -18.47 0.34
CA HIS A 255 -11.39 -17.84 1.29
C HIS A 255 -12.08 -17.58 2.63
N TRP A 256 -13.24 -16.93 2.61
CA TRP A 256 -14.01 -16.66 3.83
C TRP A 256 -14.44 -17.94 4.54
N GLY A 257 -14.76 -19.01 3.80
CA GLY A 257 -15.07 -20.32 4.37
C GLY A 257 -13.89 -21.02 5.05
N ALA A 258 -12.65 -20.60 4.78
CA ALA A 258 -11.45 -21.11 5.43
C ALA A 258 -11.06 -20.32 6.70
N PHE A 259 -11.68 -19.16 6.95
CA PHE A 259 -11.37 -18.32 8.09
C PHE A 259 -12.05 -18.82 9.37
N THR A 260 -11.32 -18.78 10.48
CA THR A 260 -11.91 -18.88 11.81
C THR A 260 -12.67 -17.59 12.12
N LEU A 261 -13.52 -17.62 13.16
CA LEU A 261 -14.16 -16.39 13.64
C LEU A 261 -13.15 -15.29 14.00
N GLU A 262 -12.03 -15.68 14.62
CA GLU A 262 -10.95 -14.77 14.98
C GLU A 262 -10.33 -14.11 13.74
N ASN A 263 -10.03 -14.90 12.69
CA ASN A 263 -9.55 -14.37 11.42
C ASN A 263 -10.52 -13.33 10.85
N CYS A 264 -11.83 -13.61 10.85
CA CYS A 264 -12.83 -12.67 10.36
C CYS A 264 -12.85 -11.34 11.11
N LEU A 265 -12.56 -11.34 12.41
CA LEU A 265 -12.44 -10.11 13.21
C LEU A 265 -11.14 -9.34 12.94
N GLN A 266 -10.11 -10.03 12.43
CA GLN A 266 -8.75 -9.49 12.24
C GLN A 266 -8.47 -8.93 10.84
N VAL A 267 -9.21 -9.37 9.81
CA VAL A 267 -9.00 -9.02 8.39
C VAL A 267 -8.90 -7.51 8.14
N ASP A 268 -9.66 -6.70 8.88
CA ASP A 268 -9.72 -5.24 8.74
C ASP A 268 -9.91 -4.57 10.11
N TYR A 269 -9.13 -5.03 11.10
CA TYR A 269 -9.19 -4.51 12.46
C TYR A 269 -8.43 -3.18 12.59
N LYS A 270 -9.08 -2.16 13.16
CA LYS A 270 -8.48 -0.91 13.60
C LYS A 270 -8.86 -0.64 15.05
N GLU A 271 -7.96 -0.08 15.84
CA GLU A 271 -8.20 0.22 17.25
C GLU A 271 -8.09 1.72 17.52
N PHE A 272 -9.17 2.32 18.02
CA PHE A 272 -9.23 3.74 18.31
C PHE A 272 -9.29 4.00 19.81
N THR A 273 -8.50 4.95 20.30
CA THR A 273 -8.64 5.49 21.66
C THR A 273 -9.39 6.82 21.58
N PHE A 274 -10.59 6.87 22.15
CA PHE A 274 -11.35 8.10 22.24
C PHE A 274 -11.04 8.81 23.56
N ALA A 275 -10.65 10.08 23.52
CA ALA A 275 -10.59 10.90 24.71
C ALA A 275 -12.02 11.06 25.27
N THR A 276 -12.22 10.73 26.55
CA THR A 276 -13.47 11.08 27.24
C THR A 276 -13.54 12.59 27.39
N ALA A 277 -14.64 13.18 26.92
CA ALA A 277 -14.95 14.60 27.06
C ALA A 277 -15.01 15.05 28.53
#